data_AF-A0A9E2ACA5-F1
#
_entry.id   AF-A0A9E2ACA5-F1
#
_cell.length_a   1.000
_cell.length_b   1.000
_cell.length_c   1.000
_cell.angle_alpha   90.00
_cell.angle_beta   90.00
_cell.angle_gamma   90.00
#
_symmetry.space_group_name_H-M   'P 1'
#
loop_
_entity.id
_entity.type
_entity.pdbx_description
1 polymer ?
#
loop_
_entity_poly.entity_id
_entity_poly.type
_entity_poly.pdbx_seq_one_letter_code
_entity_poly.pdbx_strand_id
1 'polypeptide(L)'
;RDSEGNVSAIPLQRTGGTTFEGRVPVATSGAYWVAVTVENPDGLVAQGSNGLVAGYADEFAFREADTQLPDDVAGITEGRVGPTAAEVFDPAPRRGAAERPLWPLLVAIALGLFLLDVALRRLVVARGDWRVWREAVVPTRQERPEAIPTAPAPSVEEDEVLPPTRDVHPEEESLGRLLRRKRNR
;
A
#
# COMPACT_ATOMS: atom_id res chain seq x y z
N ARG A 1 48.97 15.27 -9.40
CA ARG A 1 48.22 14.65 -10.51
C ARG A 1 47.36 13.54 -9.92
N ASP A 2 46.08 13.51 -10.23
CA ASP A 2 45.16 12.46 -9.79
C ASP A 2 45.17 11.23 -10.72
N SER A 3 44.35 10.23 -10.39
CA SER A 3 44.21 9.00 -11.17
C SER A 3 43.59 9.19 -12.56
N GLU A 4 42.88 10.30 -12.76
CA GLU A 4 42.27 10.68 -14.05
C GLU A 4 43.24 11.50 -14.93
N GLY A 5 44.38 11.89 -14.37
CA GLY A 5 45.42 12.66 -15.06
C GLY A 5 45.33 14.18 -14.85
N ASN A 6 44.36 14.67 -14.07
CA ASN A 6 44.23 16.09 -13.77
C ASN A 6 45.37 16.56 -12.86
N VAL A 7 45.88 17.75 -13.13
CA VAL A 7 46.97 18.36 -12.36
C VAL A 7 46.42 19.53 -11.57
N SER A 8 46.65 19.52 -10.26
CA SER A 8 46.36 20.65 -9.37
C SER A 8 47.64 21.06 -8.67
N ALA A 9 47.94 22.36 -8.72
CA ALA A 9 49.06 22.97 -8.02
C ALA A 9 48.53 23.74 -6.82
N ILE A 10 49.13 23.52 -5.66
CA ILE A 10 48.79 24.25 -4.43
C ILE A 10 50.05 24.90 -3.86
N PRO A 11 49.95 26.14 -3.34
CA PRO A 11 51.06 26.73 -2.62
C PRO A 11 51.26 25.97 -1.30
N LEU A 12 52.52 25.65 -0.99
CA LEU A 12 52.87 25.06 0.31
C LEU A 12 53.05 26.18 1.34
N GLN A 13 52.50 25.98 2.54
CA GLN A 13 52.67 26.90 3.65
C GLN A 13 53.83 26.44 4.54
N ARG A 14 54.69 27.37 4.93
CA ARG A 14 55.80 27.08 5.86
C ARG A 14 55.24 26.92 7.28
N THR A 15 55.35 25.72 7.85
CA THR A 15 54.87 25.38 9.20
C THR A 15 56.00 25.25 10.22
N GLY A 16 57.26 25.13 9.77
CA GLY A 16 58.43 25.08 10.63
C GLY A 16 59.66 25.73 9.98
N GLY A 17 60.82 25.63 10.65
CA GLY A 17 62.08 26.19 10.13
C GLY A 17 62.42 25.70 8.72
N THR A 18 62.30 24.39 8.49
CA THR A 18 62.58 23.75 7.19
C THR A 18 61.39 22.92 6.68
N THR A 19 60.22 23.11 7.28
CA THR A 19 59.03 22.27 7.03
C THR A 19 57.96 23.08 6.32
N PHE A 20 57.45 22.52 5.23
CA PHE A 20 56.37 23.08 4.43
C PHE A 20 55.25 22.04 4.32
N GLU A 21 54.00 22.47 4.46
CA GLU A 21 52.81 21.62 4.42
C GLU A 21 51.80 22.18 3.42
N GLY A 22 51.10 21.29 2.73
CA GLY A 22 49.95 21.60 1.88
C GLY A 22 48.91 20.50 2.00
N ARG A 23 47.63 20.86 1.90
CA ARG A 23 46.52 19.90 1.94
C ARG A 23 45.73 19.99 0.66
N VAL A 24 45.45 18.83 0.08
CA VAL A 24 44.61 18.69 -1.12
C VAL A 24 43.51 17.70 -0.78
N PRO A 25 42.23 18.02 -1.02
CA PRO A 25 41.16 17.06 -0.87
C PRO A 25 41.33 15.94 -1.90
N VAL A 26 41.24 14.69 -1.45
CA VAL A 26 41.29 13.50 -2.29
C VAL A 26 39.85 13.03 -2.50
N ALA A 27 39.30 13.26 -3.69
CA ALA A 27 37.90 12.95 -3.99
C ALA A 27 37.69 11.51 -4.50
N THR A 28 38.71 10.90 -5.08
CA THR A 28 38.61 9.62 -5.77
C THR A 28 39.65 8.64 -5.23
N SER A 29 39.29 7.38 -5.07
CA SER A 29 40.26 6.32 -4.79
C SER A 29 41.16 6.07 -6.00
N GLY A 30 42.46 5.87 -5.81
CA GLY A 30 43.37 5.59 -6.92
C GLY A 30 44.82 6.00 -6.68
N ALA A 31 45.66 5.84 -7.70
CA ALA A 31 47.05 6.27 -7.66
C ALA A 31 47.17 7.77 -7.94
N TYR A 32 47.92 8.46 -7.08
CA TYR A 32 48.21 9.89 -7.16
C TYR A 32 49.72 10.08 -7.32
N TRP A 33 50.09 11.04 -8.16
CA TRP A 33 51.48 11.50 -8.31
C TRP A 33 51.63 12.89 -7.73
N VAL A 34 52.47 13.02 -6.71
CA VAL A 34 52.76 14.30 -6.05
C VAL A 34 54.17 14.72 -6.41
N ALA A 35 54.32 15.97 -6.84
CA ALA A 35 55.61 16.60 -7.10
C ALA A 35 55.67 17.92 -6.33
N VAL A 36 56.82 18.17 -5.72
CA VAL A 36 57.16 19.40 -5.02
C VAL A 36 58.28 20.06 -5.80
N THR A 37 58.07 21.33 -6.15
CA THR A 37 59.03 22.14 -6.90
C THR A 37 59.34 23.38 -6.08
N VAL A 38 60.63 23.68 -5.90
CA VAL A 38 61.13 24.88 -5.23
C VAL A 38 61.84 25.72 -6.27
N GLU A 39 61.35 26.93 -6.50
CA GLU A 39 61.88 27.87 -7.48
C GLU A 39 62.36 29.14 -6.78
N ASN A 40 63.50 29.68 -7.23
CA ASN A 40 64.03 30.98 -6.88
C ASN A 40 64.00 31.90 -8.12
N PRO A 41 64.19 33.22 -7.96
CA PRO A 41 64.25 34.15 -9.09
C PRO A 41 65.29 33.79 -10.16
N ASP A 42 66.36 33.09 -9.77
CA ASP A 42 67.44 32.66 -10.66
C ASP A 42 67.20 31.27 -11.30
N GLY A 43 66.08 30.60 -10.98
CA GLY A 43 65.69 29.31 -11.56
C GLY A 43 65.27 28.24 -10.53
N LEU A 44 65.12 27.02 -11.03
CA LEU A 44 64.73 25.85 -10.24
C LEU A 44 65.81 25.50 -9.20
N VAL A 45 65.43 25.43 -7.93
CA VAL A 45 66.32 25.12 -6.80
C VAL A 45 66.30 23.64 -6.48
N ALA A 46 65.11 23.04 -6.40
CA ALA A 46 64.93 21.64 -6.05
C ALA A 46 63.59 21.11 -6.55
N GLN A 47 63.58 19.82 -6.87
CA GLN A 47 62.36 19.09 -7.21
C GLN A 47 62.39 17.71 -6.58
N GLY A 48 61.27 17.28 -6.01
CA GLY A 48 61.06 15.93 -5.48
C GLY A 48 59.68 15.42 -5.85
N SER A 49 59.51 14.11 -5.96
CA SER A 49 58.21 13.51 -6.28
C SER A 49 58.03 12.17 -5.61
N ASN A 50 56.79 11.84 -5.28
CA ASN A 50 56.39 10.55 -4.73
C ASN A 50 55.03 10.11 -5.28
N GLY A 51 54.86 8.79 -5.40
CA GLY A 51 53.57 8.17 -5.68
C GLY A 51 52.86 7.83 -4.37
N LEU A 52 51.55 8.09 -4.31
CA LEU A 52 50.68 7.71 -3.20
C LEU A 52 49.47 6.97 -3.76
N VAL A 53 48.91 6.03 -3.01
CA VAL A 53 47.65 5.37 -3.38
C VAL A 53 46.61 5.77 -2.34
N ALA A 54 45.58 6.49 -2.80
CA ALA A 54 44.41 6.76 -1.99
C ALA A 54 43.55 5.50 -1.96
N GLY A 55 43.30 4.99 -0.75
CA GLY A 55 42.45 3.83 -0.54
C GLY A 55 41.01 4.06 -0.97
N TYR A 56 40.24 2.98 -1.02
CA TYR A 56 38.80 3.05 -1.18
C TYR A 56 38.15 3.72 0.03
N ALA A 57 36.88 4.08 -0.14
CA ALA A 57 36.08 4.61 0.95
C ALA A 57 36.07 3.64 2.14
N ASP A 58 35.88 4.22 3.32
CA ASP A 58 36.22 3.58 4.59
C ASP A 58 35.42 2.28 4.83
N GLU A 59 34.26 2.12 4.19
CA GLU A 59 33.45 0.90 4.21
C GLU A 59 34.14 -0.33 3.58
N PHE A 60 35.12 -0.12 2.69
CA PHE A 60 35.90 -1.18 2.04
C PHE A 60 37.26 -1.41 2.69
N ALA A 61 37.60 -0.65 3.74
CA ALA A 61 38.84 -0.88 4.45
C ALA A 61 38.80 -2.27 5.10
N PHE A 62 39.82 -3.08 4.83
CA PHE A 62 40.02 -4.35 5.52
C PHE A 62 40.27 -4.06 7.00
N ARG A 63 39.23 -4.23 7.82
CA ARG A 63 39.29 -4.16 9.28
C ARG A 63 39.16 -5.56 9.85
N GLU A 64 39.78 -5.75 11.01
CA GLU A 64 39.49 -6.93 11.82
C GLU A 64 38.01 -6.89 12.23
N ALA A 65 37.37 -8.07 12.24
CA ALA A 65 35.95 -8.15 12.54
C ALA A 65 35.71 -7.78 14.01
N ASP A 66 34.82 -6.82 14.26
CA ASP A 66 34.33 -6.54 15.60
C ASP A 66 33.32 -7.62 16.00
N THR A 67 33.73 -8.50 16.91
CA THR A 67 32.88 -9.59 17.39
C THR A 67 31.88 -9.14 18.46
N GLN A 68 32.05 -7.96 19.06
CA GLN A 68 31.16 -7.44 20.12
C GLN A 68 29.94 -6.73 19.52
N LEU A 69 30.12 -6.04 18.40
CA LEU A 69 29.05 -5.30 17.73
C LEU A 69 27.81 -6.17 17.42
N PRO A 70 27.93 -7.41 16.87
CA PRO A 70 26.77 -8.28 16.65
C PRO A 70 26.07 -8.68 17.95
N ASP A 71 26.83 -8.93 19.02
CA ASP A 71 26.29 -9.32 20.32
C ASP A 71 25.48 -8.18 20.95
N ASP A 72 25.98 -6.94 20.85
CA ASP A 72 25.30 -5.74 21.35
C ASP A 72 23.99 -5.50 20.60
N VAL A 73 24.02 -5.60 19.25
CA VAL A 73 22.82 -5.45 18.42
C VAL A 73 21.81 -6.55 18.72
N ALA A 74 22.25 -7.79 18.90
CA ALA A 74 21.39 -8.90 19.30
C ALA A 74 20.78 -8.67 20.69
N GLY A 75 21.53 -8.12 21.64
CA GLY A 75 21.04 -7.76 22.97
C GLY A 75 19.92 -6.71 22.93
N ILE A 76 20.03 -5.70 22.08
CA ILE A 76 19.01 -4.64 21.95
C ILE A 76 17.77 -5.13 21.19
N THR A 77 17.98 -5.96 20.16
CA THR A 77 16.90 -6.43 19.27
C THR A 77 16.25 -7.73 19.72
N GLU A 78 16.78 -8.36 20.78
CA GLU A 78 16.52 -9.76 21.15
C GLU A 78 16.75 -10.73 19.96
N GLY A 79 17.72 -10.38 19.11
CA GLY A 79 18.14 -11.17 17.96
C GLY A 79 19.05 -12.34 18.32
N ARG A 80 19.51 -13.08 17.31
CA ARG A 80 20.45 -14.21 17.47
C ARG A 80 21.73 -13.95 16.66
N VAL A 81 22.89 -14.22 17.26
CA VAL A 81 24.20 -14.18 16.58
C VAL A 81 24.58 -15.61 16.20
N GLY A 82 25.07 -15.80 14.97
CA GLY A 82 25.54 -17.10 14.47
C GLY A 82 24.51 -18.24 14.47
N PRO A 83 23.27 -18.04 13.97
CA PRO A 83 22.27 -19.10 13.94
C PRO A 83 22.69 -20.25 13.00
N THR A 84 22.29 -21.47 13.33
CA THR A 84 22.43 -22.61 12.41
C THR A 84 21.49 -22.46 11.21
N ALA A 85 21.79 -23.16 10.09
CA ALA A 85 20.97 -23.07 8.89
C ALA A 85 19.48 -23.42 9.12
N ALA A 86 19.18 -24.27 10.10
CA ALA A 86 17.81 -24.59 10.49
C ALA A 86 17.16 -23.45 11.29
N GLU A 87 17.90 -22.85 12.22
CA GLU A 87 17.41 -21.77 13.10
C GLU A 87 17.13 -20.46 12.37
N VAL A 88 17.77 -20.22 11.21
CA VAL A 88 17.49 -19.04 10.36
C VAL A 88 16.03 -19.02 9.89
N PHE A 89 15.41 -20.19 9.74
CA PHE A 89 14.03 -20.33 9.31
C PHE A 89 13.04 -20.51 10.46
N ASP A 90 13.50 -20.40 11.72
CA ASP A 90 12.58 -20.40 12.85
C ASP A 90 11.60 -19.22 12.71
N PRO A 91 10.31 -19.43 12.98
CA PRO A 91 9.37 -18.33 13.02
C PRO A 91 9.82 -17.35 14.12
N ALA A 92 10.33 -16.19 13.71
CA ALA A 92 10.79 -15.17 14.62
C ALA A 92 9.68 -14.79 15.62
N PRO A 93 9.99 -14.55 16.91
CA PRO A 93 9.02 -13.95 17.81
C PRO A 93 8.56 -12.65 17.18
N ARG A 94 7.24 -12.52 16.94
CA ARG A 94 6.64 -11.36 16.27
C ARG A 94 6.95 -10.08 17.05
N ARG A 95 8.08 -9.45 16.72
CA ARG A 95 8.44 -8.09 17.12
C ARG A 95 8.88 -7.27 15.91
N GLY A 96 8.21 -7.50 14.79
CA GLY A 96 7.86 -6.39 13.90
C GLY A 96 6.46 -5.97 14.33
N ALA A 97 6.26 -4.68 14.61
CA ALA A 97 4.90 -4.13 14.66
C ALA A 97 4.18 -4.65 13.42
N ALA A 98 3.15 -5.48 13.61
CA ALA A 98 2.36 -5.99 12.50
C ALA A 98 2.03 -4.77 11.65
N GLU A 99 2.52 -4.74 10.40
CA GLU A 99 2.27 -3.64 9.48
C GLU A 99 0.76 -3.54 9.34
N ARG A 100 0.13 -2.67 10.15
CA ARG A 100 -1.30 -2.47 10.11
C ARG A 100 -1.54 -1.69 8.84
N PRO A 101 -2.20 -2.26 7.81
CA PRO A 101 -2.47 -1.51 6.61
C PRO A 101 -3.40 -0.35 6.98
N LEU A 102 -2.88 0.87 7.02
CA LEU A 102 -3.67 2.08 7.29
C LEU A 102 -4.43 2.53 6.03
N TRP A 103 -4.03 2.05 4.86
CA TRP A 103 -4.65 2.40 3.59
C TRP A 103 -6.17 2.15 3.54
N PRO A 104 -6.76 1.07 4.11
CA PRO A 104 -8.21 0.89 4.08
C PRO A 104 -8.94 1.96 4.89
N LEU A 105 -8.36 2.35 6.03
CA LEU A 105 -8.87 3.44 6.86
C LEU A 105 -8.79 4.78 6.12
N LEU A 106 -7.64 5.06 5.50
CA LEU A 106 -7.42 6.29 4.73
C LEU A 106 -8.35 6.38 3.51
N VAL A 107 -8.57 5.26 2.80
CA VAL A 107 -9.52 5.19 1.68
C VAL A 107 -10.95 5.40 2.17
N ALA A 108 -11.35 4.79 3.29
CA ALA A 108 -12.68 5.00 3.86
C ALA A 108 -12.92 6.47 4.26
N ILE A 109 -11.92 7.10 4.90
CA ILE A 109 -11.96 8.53 5.26
C ILE A 109 -12.03 9.39 4.00
N ALA A 110 -11.19 9.11 2.99
CA ALA A 110 -11.18 9.84 1.73
C ALA A 110 -12.51 9.73 0.99
N LEU A 111 -13.13 8.55 0.97
CA LEU A 111 -14.45 8.35 0.37
C LEU A 111 -15.54 9.14 1.11
N GLY A 112 -15.52 9.13 2.45
CA GLY A 112 -16.45 9.93 3.25
C GLY A 112 -16.29 11.43 3.02
N LEU A 113 -15.05 11.92 3.01
CA LEU A 113 -14.73 13.32 2.70
C LEU A 113 -15.10 13.69 1.26
N PHE A 114 -14.92 12.79 0.29
CA PHE A 114 -15.32 13.02 -1.09
C PHE A 114 -16.83 13.16 -1.22
N LEU A 115 -17.61 12.27 -0.62
CA LEU A 115 -19.07 12.40 -0.61
C LEU A 115 -19.53 13.66 0.12
N LEU A 116 -18.87 14.03 1.21
CA LEU A 116 -19.14 15.27 1.93
C LEU A 116 -18.78 16.50 1.08
N ASP A 117 -17.65 16.51 0.39
CA ASP A 117 -17.24 17.59 -0.52
C ASP A 117 -18.22 17.71 -1.70
N VAL A 118 -18.63 16.59 -2.30
CA VAL A 118 -19.67 16.56 -3.32
C VAL A 118 -21.00 17.07 -2.75
N ALA A 119 -21.41 16.67 -1.54
CA ALA A 119 -22.63 17.18 -0.92
C ALA A 119 -22.52 18.68 -0.62
N LEU A 120 -21.42 19.16 -0.06
CA LEU A 120 -21.25 20.58 0.20
C LEU A 120 -21.10 21.39 -1.10
N ARG A 121 -20.57 20.84 -2.19
CA ARG A 121 -20.48 21.58 -3.47
C ARG A 121 -21.74 21.48 -4.31
N ARG A 122 -22.43 20.34 -4.24
CA ARG A 122 -23.55 19.98 -5.12
C ARG A 122 -24.92 20.04 -4.44
N LEU A 123 -24.95 19.86 -3.12
CA LEU A 123 -26.08 20.12 -2.22
C LEU A 123 -25.92 21.43 -1.44
N VAL A 124 -24.95 22.30 -1.77
CA VAL A 124 -25.11 23.75 -1.51
C VAL A 124 -26.24 24.26 -2.40
N VAL A 125 -27.43 24.01 -1.88
CA VAL A 125 -28.42 25.03 -1.58
C VAL A 125 -28.88 25.72 -2.87
N ALA A 126 -29.67 24.97 -3.66
CA ALA A 126 -30.89 25.58 -4.16
C ALA A 126 -31.54 26.26 -2.94
N ARG A 127 -31.56 27.59 -2.93
CA ARG A 127 -31.67 28.47 -1.76
C ARG A 127 -33.01 28.39 -1.00
N GLY A 128 -33.75 27.28 -1.14
CA GLY A 128 -35.07 27.03 -0.55
C GLY A 128 -35.51 25.57 -0.34
N ASP A 129 -34.74 24.53 -0.71
CA ASP A 129 -35.28 23.14 -0.77
C ASP A 129 -35.16 22.30 0.51
N TRP A 130 -34.58 22.82 1.58
CA TRP A 130 -34.47 22.10 2.86
C TRP A 130 -35.85 21.79 3.49
N ARG A 131 -36.89 22.56 3.11
CA ARG A 131 -38.27 22.38 3.60
C ARG A 131 -39.01 21.24 2.89
N VAL A 132 -38.74 21.02 1.61
CA VAL A 132 -39.38 19.97 0.77
C VAL A 132 -38.89 18.58 1.19
N TRP A 133 -37.60 18.45 1.50
CA TRP A 133 -37.04 17.18 1.98
C TRP A 133 -37.57 16.74 3.34
N ARG A 134 -38.01 17.67 4.20
CA ARG A 134 -38.64 17.34 5.48
C ARG A 134 -40.04 16.74 5.30
N GLU A 135 -40.75 17.13 4.24
CA GLU A 135 -42.09 16.62 3.91
C GLU A 135 -42.02 15.29 3.15
N ALA A 136 -41.00 15.10 2.31
CA ALA A 136 -40.79 13.84 1.58
C ALA A 136 -40.33 12.66 2.46
N VAL A 137 -39.82 12.94 3.67
CA VAL A 137 -39.44 11.91 4.66
C VAL A 137 -40.63 11.44 5.51
N VAL A 138 -41.79 12.09 5.40
CA VAL A 138 -43.04 11.54 5.96
C VAL A 138 -43.56 10.50 4.97
N PRO A 139 -43.66 9.21 5.35
CA PRO A 139 -44.29 8.24 4.47
C PRO A 139 -45.76 8.64 4.36
N THR A 140 -46.15 9.18 3.20
CA THR A 140 -47.56 9.32 2.84
C THR A 140 -48.15 7.92 2.88
N ARG A 141 -48.88 7.63 3.95
CA ARG A 141 -49.66 6.40 4.10
C ARG A 141 -50.68 6.44 2.97
N GLN A 142 -50.36 5.79 1.85
CA GLN A 142 -51.33 5.52 0.79
C GLN A 142 -52.52 4.84 1.46
N GLU A 143 -53.64 5.55 1.49
CA GLU A 143 -54.89 4.97 1.92
C GLU A 143 -55.18 3.78 1.00
N ARG A 144 -55.09 2.59 1.60
CA ARG A 144 -55.50 1.34 1.00
C ARG A 144 -56.91 1.55 0.46
N PRO A 145 -57.17 1.32 -0.84
CA PRO A 145 -58.50 1.52 -1.40
C PRO A 145 -59.50 0.76 -0.55
N GLU A 146 -60.48 1.50 -0.05
CA GLU A 146 -61.56 1.00 0.79
C GLU A 146 -62.20 -0.18 0.07
N ALA A 147 -62.24 -1.34 0.74
CA ALA A 147 -62.91 -2.51 0.19
C ALA A 147 -64.36 -2.13 -0.10
N ILE A 148 -64.76 -2.27 -1.36
CA ILE A 148 -66.14 -2.05 -1.81
C ILE A 148 -67.06 -2.83 -0.86
N PRO A 149 -68.04 -2.18 -0.20
CA PRO A 149 -68.96 -2.90 0.67
C PRO A 149 -69.69 -3.96 -0.17
N THR A 150 -69.47 -5.22 0.19
CA THR A 150 -70.24 -6.34 -0.34
C THR A 150 -71.68 -6.11 0.07
N ALA A 151 -72.52 -5.72 -0.90
CA ALA A 151 -73.96 -5.70 -0.73
C ALA A 151 -74.43 -7.12 -0.34
N PRO A 152 -75.42 -7.27 0.55
CA PRO A 152 -75.98 -8.57 0.86
C PRO A 152 -76.53 -9.19 -0.43
N ALA A 153 -76.10 -10.42 -0.71
CA ALA A 153 -76.57 -11.19 -1.85
C ALA A 153 -78.12 -11.30 -1.81
N PRO A 154 -78.83 -11.12 -2.94
CA PRO A 154 -80.25 -11.46 -2.98
C PRO A 154 -80.39 -12.96 -2.73
N SER A 155 -81.28 -13.32 -1.81
CA SER A 155 -81.75 -14.69 -1.59
C SER A 155 -82.30 -15.23 -2.92
N VAL A 156 -81.53 -16.10 -3.56
CA VAL A 156 -81.97 -16.86 -4.73
C VAL A 156 -82.81 -18.00 -4.20
N GLU A 157 -84.10 -17.97 -4.55
CA GLU A 157 -85.04 -19.07 -4.38
C GLU A 157 -84.50 -20.32 -5.08
N GLU A 158 -84.49 -21.44 -4.35
CA GLU A 158 -84.15 -22.76 -4.87
C GLU A 158 -85.24 -23.21 -5.84
N ASP A 159 -85.05 -22.98 -7.13
CA ASP A 159 -85.78 -23.69 -8.17
C ASP A 159 -84.95 -24.88 -8.66
N GLU A 160 -85.55 -26.05 -8.44
CA GLU A 160 -85.10 -27.40 -8.78
C GLU A 160 -84.84 -27.53 -10.29
N VAL A 161 -83.57 -27.62 -10.69
CA VAL A 161 -83.18 -27.95 -12.07
C VAL A 161 -82.31 -29.21 -12.09
N LEU A 162 -82.89 -30.27 -12.65
CA LEU A 162 -82.36 -31.60 -12.92
C LEU A 162 -80.92 -31.61 -13.50
N PRO A 163 -80.04 -32.55 -13.11
CA PRO A 163 -78.70 -32.66 -13.71
C PRO A 163 -78.78 -33.27 -15.13
N PRO A 164 -78.06 -32.73 -16.13
CA PRO A 164 -77.86 -33.43 -17.39
C PRO A 164 -76.80 -34.53 -17.23
N THR A 165 -77.18 -35.75 -17.62
CA THR A 165 -76.34 -36.94 -17.74
C THR A 165 -75.11 -36.62 -18.60
N ARG A 166 -73.92 -36.72 -18.03
CA ARG A 166 -72.66 -36.66 -18.78
C ARG A 166 -72.27 -38.08 -19.20
N ASP A 167 -72.34 -38.35 -20.49
CA ASP A 167 -71.74 -39.53 -21.10
C ASP A 167 -70.20 -39.39 -21.08
N VAL A 168 -69.53 -40.32 -20.41
CA VAL A 168 -68.07 -40.34 -20.26
C VAL A 168 -67.46 -41.04 -21.47
N HIS A 169 -66.64 -40.31 -22.24
CA HIS A 169 -65.93 -40.83 -23.41
C HIS A 169 -64.71 -41.68 -22.96
N PRO A 170 -64.48 -42.89 -23.49
CA PRO A 170 -63.53 -43.88 -22.96
C PRO A 170 -62.02 -43.55 -23.09
N GLU A 171 -61.64 -42.36 -23.56
CA GLU A 171 -60.23 -41.98 -23.74
C GLU A 171 -59.63 -41.22 -22.55
N GLU A 172 -60.43 -40.75 -21.60
CA GLU A 172 -59.93 -40.02 -20.42
C GLU A 172 -59.38 -40.95 -19.32
N GLU A 173 -59.80 -42.21 -19.26
CA GLU A 173 -59.32 -43.17 -18.25
C GLU A 173 -57.85 -43.56 -18.45
N SER A 174 -57.36 -43.62 -19.69
CA SER A 174 -56.01 -44.08 -20.02
C SER A 174 -54.96 -43.03 -19.66
N LEU A 175 -55.29 -41.74 -19.78
CA LEU A 175 -54.41 -40.63 -19.43
C LEU A 175 -54.26 -40.47 -17.91
N GLY A 176 -55.34 -40.68 -17.15
CA GLY A 176 -55.31 -40.69 -15.68
C GLY A 176 -54.45 -41.81 -15.09
N ARG A 177 -54.42 -42.99 -15.72
CA ARG A 177 -53.56 -44.12 -15.27
C ARG A 177 -52.08 -43.88 -15.57
N LEU A 178 -51.75 -43.22 -16.69
CA LEU A 178 -50.38 -42.93 -17.08
C LEU A 178 -49.72 -41.86 -16.19
N LEU A 179 -50.48 -40.86 -15.72
CA LEU A 179 -49.96 -39.82 -14.83
C LEU A 179 -49.73 -40.30 -13.39
N ARG A 180 -50.44 -41.35 -12.94
CA ARG A 180 -50.27 -41.89 -11.58
C ARG A 180 -49.01 -42.73 -11.40
N ARG A 181 -48.42 -43.27 -12.48
CA ARG A 181 -47.23 -44.13 -12.44
C ARG A 181 -45.91 -43.35 -12.35
N LYS A 182 -45.90 -42.06 -12.67
CA LYS A 182 -44.68 -41.23 -12.66
C LYS A 182 -44.38 -40.57 -11.31
N ARG A 183 -45.30 -40.66 -10.33
CA ARG A 183 -45.15 -40.05 -9.00
C ARG A 183 -44.83 -41.08 -7.91
N ASN A 184 -44.06 -42.12 -8.24
CA ASN A 184 -43.57 -43.09 -7.26
C ASN A 184 -42.24 -43.73 -7.73
N ARG A 185 -41.27 -42.90 -8.11
CA ARG A 185 -39.85 -43.27 -8.17
C ARG A 185 -38.98 -42.07 -7.83
#